data_AF-A0A484M3I5-F1
#
_entry.id   AF-A0A484M3I5-F1
#
_cell.length_a   1.000
_cell.length_b   1.000
_cell.length_c   1.000
_cell.angle_alpha   90.00
_cell.angle_beta   90.00
_cell.angle_gamma   90.00
#
_symmetry.space_group_name_H-M   'P 1'
#
loop_
_entity.id
_entity.type
_entity.pdbx_description
1 polymer ?
#
loop_
_entity_poly.entity_id
_entity_poly.type
_entity_poly.pdbx_seq_one_letter_code
_entity_poly.pdbx_strand_id
1 'polypeptide(L)'
;MEIVLLLVVHLAYGFSTGAFSYILLTISSWFLAISWLFAPYLFNPSSFEWQKTVEDFRDWTNWLLYRGGIGVKGEESWEAWWDEELAHLRTLGGRLMETILSLRFCIFQYGILYKLHL
;
A
#
# COMPACT_ATOMS: atom_id res chain seq x y z
N MET A 1 -1.80 -5.07 3.25
CA MET A 1 -3.09 -5.13 3.98
C MET A 1 -3.69 -6.53 3.95
N GLU A 2 -3.84 -7.16 2.79
CA GLU A 2 -4.46 -8.49 2.65
C GLU A 2 -3.64 -9.62 3.31
N ILE A 3 -2.31 -9.60 3.20
CA ILE A 3 -1.41 -10.56 3.88
C ILE A 3 -1.47 -10.41 5.40
N VAL A 4 -1.50 -9.18 5.91
CA VAL A 4 -1.65 -8.89 7.35
C VAL A 4 -3.00 -9.39 7.86
N LEU A 5 -4.06 -9.23 7.07
CA LEU A 5 -5.40 -9.70 7.41
C LEU A 5 -5.47 -11.24 7.42
N LEU A 6 -4.85 -11.92 6.46
CA LEU A 6 -4.70 -13.39 6.47
C LEU A 6 -3.90 -13.90 7.67
N LEU A 7 -2.85 -13.17 8.06
CA LEU A 7 -2.05 -13.44 9.26
C LEU A 7 -2.85 -13.28 10.55
N VAL A 8 -3.62 -12.20 10.66
CA VAL A 8 -4.51 -11.95 11.80
C VAL A 8 -5.61 -13.01 11.88
N VAL A 9 -6.20 -13.41 10.75
CA VAL A 9 -7.16 -14.51 10.69
C VAL A 9 -6.52 -15.83 11.13
N HIS A 10 -5.28 -16.13 10.69
CA HIS A 10 -4.57 -17.32 11.14
C HIS A 10 -4.27 -17.30 12.65
N LEU A 11 -3.87 -16.15 13.20
CA LEU A 11 -3.62 -15.99 14.63
C LEU A 11 -4.91 -16.06 15.46
N ALA A 12 -6.00 -15.48 14.98
CA ALA A 12 -7.28 -15.41 15.68
C ALA A 12 -8.06 -16.73 15.64
N TYR A 13 -7.96 -17.48 14.54
CA TYR A 13 -8.68 -18.73 14.31
C TYR A 13 -7.78 -19.96 14.26
N GLY A 14 -6.53 -19.82 14.70
CA GLY A 14 -5.52 -20.87 14.69
C GLY A 14 -6.04 -22.15 15.32
N PHE A 15 -6.58 -23.02 14.47
CA PHE A 15 -6.97 -24.37 14.79
C PHE A 15 -5.72 -25.08 15.32
N SER A 16 -5.85 -25.62 16.51
CA SER A 16 -4.87 -26.39 17.29
C SER A 16 -3.73 -27.01 16.48
N THR A 17 -2.65 -26.26 16.25
CA THR A 17 -1.40 -26.82 15.73
C THR A 17 -0.28 -26.33 16.62
N GLY A 18 0.54 -27.28 17.11
CA GLY A 18 1.44 -27.08 18.25
C GLY A 18 2.46 -25.95 18.07
N ALA A 19 3.22 -25.67 19.13
CA ALA A 19 4.18 -24.56 19.20
C ALA A 19 5.09 -24.39 17.96
N PHE A 20 5.42 -25.50 17.29
CA PHE A 20 6.22 -25.49 16.06
C PHE A 20 5.55 -24.75 14.89
N SER A 21 4.25 -24.96 14.65
CA SER A 21 3.52 -24.31 13.56
C SER A 21 3.40 -22.80 13.78
N TYR A 22 3.14 -22.39 15.03
CA TYR A 22 3.10 -20.99 15.43
C TYR A 22 4.45 -20.28 15.21
N ILE A 23 5.55 -20.92 15.64
CA ILE A 23 6.91 -20.37 15.47
C ILE A 23 7.25 -20.23 13.99
N LEU A 24 6.99 -21.26 13.19
CA LEU A 24 7.27 -21.26 11.75
C LEU A 24 6.52 -20.11 11.06
N LEU A 25 5.22 -19.98 11.31
CA LEU A 25 4.40 -18.96 10.67
C LEU A 25 4.78 -17.55 11.11
N THR A 26 5.09 -17.36 12.40
CA THR A 26 5.58 -16.08 12.92
C THR A 26 6.88 -15.67 12.22
N ILE A 27 7.86 -16.58 12.14
CA ILE A 27 9.15 -16.30 11.49
C ILE A 27 8.96 -16.01 10.00
N SER A 28 8.18 -16.83 9.27
CA SER A 28 7.91 -16.61 7.85
C SER A 28 7.24 -15.27 7.59
N SER A 29 6.37 -14.83 8.49
CA SER A 29 5.65 -13.55 8.39
C SER A 29 6.55 -12.36 8.63
N TRP A 30 7.42 -12.45 9.65
CA TRP A 30 8.45 -11.43 9.88
C TRP A 30 9.46 -11.36 8.74
N PHE A 31 9.89 -12.50 8.20
CA PHE A 31 10.76 -12.56 7.04
C PHE A 31 10.11 -11.89 5.81
N LEU A 32 8.84 -12.19 5.55
CA LEU A 32 8.08 -11.55 4.48
C LEU A 32 7.99 -10.03 4.69
N ALA A 33 7.61 -9.58 5.89
CA ALA A 33 7.50 -8.16 6.22
C ALA A 33 8.83 -7.42 6.04
N ILE A 34 9.93 -8.00 6.50
CA ILE A 34 11.28 -7.44 6.33
C ILE A 34 11.66 -7.42 4.85
N SER A 35 11.44 -8.51 4.11
CA SER A 35 11.77 -8.55 2.68
C SER A 35 11.04 -7.47 1.88
N TRP A 36 9.78 -7.19 2.20
CA TRP A 36 9.00 -6.11 1.58
C TRP A 36 9.49 -4.73 1.98
N LEU A 37 9.84 -4.52 3.25
CA LEU A 37 10.40 -3.26 3.72
C LEU A 37 11.72 -2.93 3.01
N PHE A 38 12.56 -3.95 2.81
CA PHE A 38 13.89 -3.79 2.22
C PHE A 38 13.92 -3.95 0.69
N ALA A 39 12.83 -4.37 0.05
CA ALA A 39 12.78 -4.56 -1.41
C ALA A 39 13.20 -3.30 -2.20
N PRO A 40 12.75 -2.07 -1.89
CA PRO A 40 13.18 -0.88 -2.62
C PRO A 40 14.70 -0.64 -2.53
N TYR A 41 15.29 -0.93 -1.36
CA TYR A 41 16.71 -0.74 -1.10
C TYR A 41 17.59 -1.80 -1.78
N LEU A 42 17.08 -3.03 -1.94
CA LEU A 42 17.76 -4.10 -2.69
C LEU A 42 17.85 -3.78 -4.18
N PHE A 43 16.79 -3.21 -4.76
CA PHE A 43 16.74 -2.89 -6.18
C PHE A 43 17.29 -1.49 -6.51
N ASN A 44 17.46 -0.63 -5.50
CA ASN A 44 18.10 0.67 -5.65
C ASN A 44 19.11 0.93 -4.51
N PRO A 45 20.35 0.46 -4.63
CA PRO A 45 21.38 0.58 -3.60
C PRO A 45 21.71 2.04 -3.23
N SER A 46 21.46 3.01 -4.12
CA SER A 46 21.69 4.43 -3.81
C SER A 46 20.77 4.96 -2.71
N SER A 47 19.69 4.23 -2.38
CA SER A 47 18.78 4.56 -1.29
C SER A 47 19.42 4.42 0.11
N PHE A 48 20.59 3.78 0.22
CA PHE A 48 21.37 3.72 1.46
C PHE A 48 22.36 4.90 1.60
N GLU A 49 22.55 5.70 0.56
CA GLU A 49 23.41 6.88 0.64
C GLU A 49 22.65 8.02 1.33
N TRP A 50 23.01 8.31 2.58
CA TRP A 50 22.31 9.32 3.39
C TRP A 50 22.17 10.67 2.68
N GLN A 51 23.20 11.13 1.98
CA GLN A 51 23.16 12.42 1.28
C GLN A 51 22.12 12.44 0.16
N LYS A 52 22.05 11.37 -0.65
CA LYS A 52 21.02 11.19 -1.68
C LYS A 52 19.63 11.19 -1.06
N THR A 53 19.43 10.42 0.01
CA THR A 53 18.12 10.34 0.68
C THR A 53 17.64 11.70 1.20
N VAL A 54 18.55 12.51 1.75
CA VAL A 54 18.22 13.87 2.21
C VAL A 54 17.89 14.79 1.03
N GLU A 55 18.63 14.69 -0.07
CA GLU A 55 18.37 15.44 -1.30
C GLU A 55 17.02 15.08 -1.92
N ASP A 56 16.76 13.79 -2.12
CA ASP A 56 15.49 13.26 -2.65
C ASP A 56 14.31 13.66 -1.74
N PHE A 57 14.48 13.60 -0.42
CA PHE A 57 13.45 14.03 0.53
C PHE A 57 13.16 15.53 0.44
N ARG A 58 14.19 16.35 0.27
CA ARG A 58 14.03 17.80 0.07
C ARG A 58 13.28 18.09 -1.23
N ASP A 59 13.65 17.42 -2.31
CA ASP A 59 13.03 17.62 -3.63
C ASP A 59 11.57 17.16 -3.62
N TRP A 60 11.28 16.01 -3.00
CA TRP A 60 9.91 15.56 -2.75
C TRP A 60 9.10 16.56 -1.91
N THR A 61 9.69 17.11 -0.85
CA THR A 61 9.01 18.10 0.00
C THR A 61 8.72 19.39 -0.77
N ASN A 62 9.65 19.84 -1.62
CA ASN A 62 9.44 20.99 -2.50
C ASN A 62 8.31 20.72 -3.49
N TRP A 63 8.29 19.56 -4.14
CA TRP A 63 7.20 19.14 -5.04
C TRP A 63 5.84 19.06 -4.33
N LEU A 64 5.82 18.55 -3.10
CA LEU A 64 4.61 18.43 -2.28
C LEU A 64 4.04 19.80 -1.89
N LEU A 65 4.90 20.74 -1.55
CA LEU A 65 4.51 22.08 -1.05
C LEU A 65 4.46 23.15 -2.15
N TYR A 66 4.86 22.82 -3.37
CA TYR A 66 4.77 23.73 -4.50
C TYR A 66 3.29 24.03 -4.79
N ARG A 67 2.87 25.25 -4.44
CA ARG A 67 1.53 25.75 -4.78
C ARG A 67 1.43 25.81 -6.29
N GLY A 68 0.49 25.05 -6.85
CA GLY A 68 0.33 24.93 -8.29
C GLY A 68 -0.02 26.25 -8.99
N GLY A 69 -0.18 26.16 -10.31
CA GLY A 69 -0.55 27.28 -11.16
C GLY A 69 -1.18 26.78 -12.47
N ILE A 70 -1.76 27.68 -13.25
CA ILE A 70 -2.38 27.32 -14.53
C ILE A 70 -1.29 26.80 -15.48
N GLY A 71 -1.37 25.52 -15.84
CA GLY A 71 -0.44 24.87 -16.77
C GLY A 71 0.79 24.22 -16.11
N VAL A 72 0.85 24.15 -14.78
CA VAL A 72 1.86 23.36 -14.06
C VAL A 72 1.57 21.87 -14.26
N LYS A 73 2.60 21.07 -14.54
CA LYS A 73 2.47 19.62 -14.76
C LYS A 73 2.55 18.85 -13.45
N GLY A 74 2.01 17.63 -13.43
CA GLY A 74 2.13 16.74 -12.27
C GLY A 74 3.56 16.43 -11.81
N GLU A 75 4.54 16.48 -12.71
CA GLU A 75 5.96 16.32 -12.36
C GLU A 75 6.50 17.43 -11.45
N GLU A 76 5.87 18.60 -11.45
CA GLU A 76 6.35 19.80 -10.74
C GLU A 76 5.58 20.09 -9.44
N SER A 77 4.32 19.64 -9.34
CA SER A 77 3.48 19.88 -8.17
C SER A 77 2.58 18.69 -7.84
N TRP A 78 2.49 18.35 -6.55
CA TRP A 78 1.54 17.37 -6.05
C TRP A 78 0.10 17.70 -6.40
N GLU A 79 -0.28 18.99 -6.35
CA GLU A 79 -1.64 19.44 -6.64
C GLU A 79 -2.00 19.18 -8.11
N ALA A 80 -1.09 19.50 -9.03
CA ALA A 80 -1.28 19.24 -10.45
C ALA A 80 -1.34 17.74 -10.76
N TRP A 81 -0.45 16.95 -10.13
CA TRP A 81 -0.44 15.50 -10.29
C TRP A 81 -1.74 14.87 -9.79
N TRP A 82 -2.24 15.33 -8.63
CA TRP A 82 -3.49 14.85 -8.07
C TRP A 82 -4.67 15.13 -8.99
N ASP A 83 -4.74 16.31 -9.58
CA ASP A 83 -5.80 16.68 -10.53
C ASP A 83 -5.74 15.88 -11.84
N GLU A 84 -4.54 15.61 -12.34
CA GLU A 84 -4.31 14.74 -13.51
C GLU A 84 -4.73 13.29 -13.21
N GLU A 85 -4.30 12.74 -12.08
CA GLU A 85 -4.62 11.37 -11.66
C GLU A 85 -6.13 11.21 -11.48
N LEU A 86 -6.81 12.19 -10.87
CA LEU A 86 -8.25 12.15 -10.58
C LEU A 86 -9.13 12.51 -11.80
N ALA A 87 -8.53 12.86 -12.95
CA ALA A 87 -9.28 13.31 -14.12
C ALA A 87 -10.32 12.27 -14.60
N HIS A 88 -10.03 10.96 -14.45
CA HIS A 88 -10.95 9.89 -14.85
C HIS A 88 -12.25 9.87 -14.02
N LEU A 89 -12.20 10.29 -12.75
CA LEU A 89 -13.38 10.40 -11.87
C LEU A 89 -14.27 11.60 -12.22
N ARG A 90 -13.88 12.46 -13.16
CA ARG A 90 -14.76 13.53 -13.65
C ARG A 90 -15.92 12.98 -14.49
N THR A 91 -15.80 11.74 -14.98
CA THR A 91 -16.86 11.06 -15.74
C THR A 91 -17.72 10.17 -14.83
N LEU A 92 -19.02 10.04 -15.15
CA LEU A 92 -19.91 9.12 -14.43
C LEU A 92 -19.44 7.66 -14.55
N GLY A 93 -18.91 7.27 -15.72
CA GLY A 93 -18.37 5.93 -15.97
C GLY A 93 -17.14 5.64 -15.10
N GLY A 94 -16.20 6.58 -15.00
CA GLY A 94 -15.02 6.44 -14.14
C GLY A 94 -15.39 6.30 -12.67
N ARG A 95 -16.35 7.10 -12.18
CA ARG A 95 -16.86 6.97 -10.80
C ARG A 95 -17.51 5.62 -10.54
N LEU A 96 -18.34 5.13 -11.46
CA LEU A 96 -18.98 3.82 -11.33
C LEU A 96 -17.94 2.70 -11.32
N MET A 97 -16.95 2.75 -12.22
CA MET A 97 -15.89 1.76 -12.27
C MET A 97 -15.05 1.75 -10.99
N GLU A 98 -14.66 2.93 -10.49
CA GLU A 98 -13.91 3.06 -9.24
C GLU A 98 -14.71 2.55 -8.04
N THR A 99 -16.02 2.81 -8.03
CA THR A 99 -16.94 2.28 -7.01
C THR A 99 -16.97 0.75 -7.05
N ILE A 100 -17.07 0.14 -8.24
CA ILE A 100 -17.08 -1.32 -8.41
C ILE A 100 -15.74 -1.93 -7.95
N LEU A 101 -14.61 -1.34 -8.37
CA LEU A 101 -13.28 -1.80 -7.98
C LEU A 101 -13.07 -1.69 -6.46
N SER A 102 -13.55 -0.62 -5.84
CA SER A 102 -13.51 -0.42 -4.40
C SER A 102 -14.40 -1.42 -3.66
N LEU A 103 -15.61 -1.70 -4.16
CA LEU A 103 -16.52 -2.69 -3.60
C LEU A 103 -15.93 -4.10 -3.59
N ARG A 104 -14.97 -4.42 -4.48
CA ARG A 104 -14.28 -5.72 -4.47
C ARG A 104 -13.71 -6.02 -3.08
N PHE A 105 -13.14 -5.03 -2.40
CA PHE A 105 -12.54 -5.23 -1.09
C PHE A 105 -13.58 -5.55 -0.02
N CYS A 106 -14.76 -4.93 -0.09
CA CYS A 106 -15.88 -5.25 0.80
C CYS A 106 -16.38 -6.68 0.61
N ILE A 107 -16.46 -7.16 -0.65
CA ILE A 107 -16.88 -8.53 -0.95
C ILE A 107 -15.88 -9.55 -0.38
N PHE A 108 -14.57 -9.32 -0.57
CA PHE A 108 -13.54 -10.20 0.00
C PHE A 108 -13.60 -10.23 1.52
N GLN A 109 -13.71 -9.07 2.17
CA GLN A 109 -13.82 -8.98 3.63
C GLN A 109 -15.08 -9.69 4.15
N TYR A 110 -16.23 -9.50 3.49
CA TYR A 110 -17.47 -10.19 3.85
C TYR A 110 -17.35 -11.71 3.68
N GLY A 111 -16.75 -12.19 2.59
CA GLY A 111 -16.53 -13.62 2.35
C GLY A 111 -15.64 -14.27 3.42
N ILE A 112 -14.62 -13.55 3.91
CA ILE A 112 -13.77 -13.98 5.02
C ILE A 112 -14.59 -14.09 6.31
N LEU A 113 -15.35 -13.05 6.68
CA LEU A 113 -16.21 -13.07 7.87
C LEU A 113 -17.21 -14.23 7.84
N TYR A 114 -17.89 -14.42 6.71
CA TYR A 114 -18.87 -15.49 6.52
C TYR A 114 -18.24 -16.88 6.69
N LYS A 115 -17.04 -17.10 6.14
CA LYS A 115 -16.32 -18.37 6.28
C LYS A 115 -15.84 -18.63 7.70
N LEU A 116 -15.61 -17.59 8.48
CA LEU A 116 -15.13 -17.68 9.85
C LEU A 116 -16.26 -17.86 10.88
N HIS A 117 -17.51 -17.97 10.44
CA HIS A 117 -18.69 -18.14 11.32
C HIS A 117 -18.73 -17.12 12.48
N LEU A 118 -18.37 -15.86 12.19
CA LEU A 118 -18.71 -14.71 13.05
C LEU A 118 -20.14 -14.24 12.76
#